data_AF-A0AA96VPL0-F1
#
_entry.id   AF-A0AA96VPL0-F1
#
_cell.length_a   1.000
_cell.length_b   1.000
_cell.length_c   1.000
_cell.angle_alpha   90.00
_cell.angle_beta   90.00
_cell.angle_gamma   90.00
#
_symmetry.space_group_name_H-M   'P 1'
#
loop_
_entity.id
_entity.type
_entity.pdbx_description
1 polymer ?
#
loop_
_entity_poly.entity_id
_entity_poly.type
_entity_poly.pdbx_seq_one_letter_code
_entity_poly.pdbx_strand_id
1 'polypeptide(L)'
;MQETQALNLLDIPRSTFKEWSHPSHKKHKLYLLLKHIDAQYAESCIAKKAPNNIMVMLNRNLKPEEQFSDTEIFKLFSKKSYAKLTSRERIAFAKIVRECDEKELNTLFNEGVVTKESFLHLLNASPLASLSLLAVFHNILSSTHHV
;
A
#
# COMPACT_ATOMS: atom_id res chain seq x y z
N MET A 1 23.55 3.45 -7.26
CA MET A 1 22.96 4.17 -6.10
C MET A 1 24.00 4.30 -5.00
N GLN A 2 24.02 5.39 -4.22
CA GLN A 2 24.96 5.53 -3.09
C GLN A 2 24.64 4.53 -1.97
N GLU A 3 25.65 4.09 -1.22
CA GLU A 3 25.49 3.13 -0.12
C GLU A 3 24.44 3.61 0.89
N THR A 4 24.49 4.88 1.30
CA THR A 4 23.53 5.51 2.21
C THR A 4 22.09 5.46 1.70
N GLN A 5 21.89 5.65 0.40
CA GLN A 5 20.57 5.55 -0.23
C GLN A 5 20.05 4.10 -0.21
N ALA A 6 20.91 3.12 -0.45
CA ALA A 6 20.55 1.70 -0.39
C ALA A 6 20.15 1.26 1.04
N LEU A 7 20.86 1.76 2.05
CA LEU A 7 20.58 1.48 3.46
C LEU A 7 19.22 2.06 3.88
N ASN A 8 18.94 3.31 3.51
CA ASN A 8 17.67 3.96 3.82
C ASN A 8 16.50 3.30 3.08
N LEU A 9 16.70 2.94 1.80
CA LEU A 9 15.68 2.34 0.96
C LEU A 9 15.25 0.95 1.45
N LEU A 10 16.18 0.19 2.01
CA LEU A 10 15.95 -1.18 2.48
C LEU A 10 15.72 -1.29 3.99
N ASP A 11 15.91 -0.20 4.72
CA ASP A 11 15.87 -0.14 6.19
C ASP A 11 16.77 -1.22 6.83
N ILE A 12 18.05 -1.25 6.43
CA ILE A 12 19.04 -2.22 6.93
C ILE A 12 20.30 -1.56 7.52
N PRO A 13 20.96 -2.19 8.49
CA PRO A 13 22.25 -1.73 9.00
C PRO A 13 23.37 -1.77 7.95
N ARG A 14 24.34 -0.87 8.08
CA ARG A 14 25.54 -0.85 7.23
C ARG A 14 26.34 -2.15 7.28
N SER A 15 26.43 -2.78 8.45
CA SER A 15 27.08 -4.09 8.62
C SER A 15 26.43 -5.16 7.74
N THR A 16 25.09 -5.23 7.72
CA THR A 16 24.32 -6.16 6.90
C THR A 16 24.58 -5.93 5.41
N PHE A 17 24.64 -4.68 4.96
CA PHE A 17 24.94 -4.38 3.56
C PHE A 17 26.39 -4.76 3.18
N LYS A 18 27.35 -4.56 4.10
CA LYS A 18 28.74 -5.00 3.92
C LYS A 18 28.87 -6.51 3.88
N GLU A 19 28.11 -7.25 4.68
CA GLU A 19 28.06 -8.71 4.60
C GLU A 19 27.63 -9.18 3.20
N TRP A 20 26.64 -8.52 2.60
CA TRP A 20 26.18 -8.86 1.24
C TRP A 20 27.23 -8.58 0.16
N SER A 21 28.25 -7.77 0.44
CA SER A 21 29.34 -7.54 -0.51
C SER A 21 30.23 -8.79 -0.73
N HIS A 22 30.18 -9.77 0.16
CA HIS A 22 30.97 -11.00 0.01
C HIS A 22 30.39 -11.89 -1.09
N PRO A 23 31.20 -12.37 -2.06
CA PRO A 23 30.73 -13.20 -3.17
C PRO A 23 30.04 -14.50 -2.76
N SER A 24 30.40 -15.06 -1.61
CA SER A 24 29.80 -16.27 -1.05
C SER A 24 28.44 -16.02 -0.36
N HIS A 25 28.05 -14.76 -0.14
CA HIS A 25 26.81 -14.43 0.54
C HIS A 25 25.61 -14.61 -0.39
N LYS A 26 24.52 -15.21 0.13
CA LYS A 26 23.30 -15.49 -0.65
C LYS A 26 22.69 -14.25 -1.32
N LYS A 27 22.85 -13.08 -0.70
CA LYS A 27 22.36 -11.78 -1.20
C LYS A 27 23.39 -10.99 -2.02
N HIS A 28 24.51 -11.59 -2.41
CA HIS A 28 25.55 -10.90 -3.18
C HIS A 28 25.05 -10.36 -4.53
N LYS A 29 24.21 -11.13 -5.23
CA LYS A 29 23.58 -10.67 -6.48
C LYS A 29 22.72 -9.41 -6.27
N LEU A 30 21.97 -9.35 -5.16
CA LEU A 30 21.17 -8.18 -4.79
C LEU A 30 22.07 -6.98 -4.46
N TYR A 31 23.17 -7.20 -3.72
CA TYR A 31 24.17 -6.16 -3.46
C TYR A 31 24.73 -5.54 -4.75
N LEU A 32 25.13 -6.38 -5.71
CA LEU A 32 25.61 -5.91 -7.01
C LEU A 32 24.53 -5.13 -7.76
N LEU A 33 23.28 -5.60 -7.76
CA LEU A 33 22.15 -4.88 -8.35
C LEU A 33 21.96 -3.49 -7.74
N LEU A 34 21.92 -3.41 -6.41
CA LEU A 34 21.76 -2.15 -5.67
C LEU A 34 22.91 -1.16 -5.91
N LYS A 35 24.13 -1.66 -6.16
CA LYS A 35 25.27 -0.82 -6.47
C LYS A 35 25.11 -0.11 -7.83
N HIS A 36 24.57 -0.81 -8.83
CA HIS A 36 24.50 -0.32 -10.21
C HIS A 36 23.14 0.29 -10.60
N ILE A 37 22.09 0.04 -9.83
CA ILE A 37 20.78 0.63 -10.08
C ILE A 37 20.78 2.13 -9.78
N ASP A 38 20.04 2.90 -10.57
CA ASP A 38 19.76 4.30 -10.26
C ASP A 38 18.88 4.39 -9.01
N ALA A 39 19.13 5.39 -8.15
CA ALA A 39 18.42 5.53 -6.89
C ALA A 39 16.94 5.88 -7.11
N GLN A 40 16.64 6.78 -8.05
CA GLN A 40 15.26 7.16 -8.37
C GLN A 40 14.52 5.99 -9.02
N TYR A 41 15.20 5.22 -9.88
CA TYR A 41 14.62 4.03 -10.47
C TYR A 41 14.34 2.95 -9.41
N ALA A 42 15.29 2.65 -8.52
CA ALA A 42 15.09 1.70 -7.42
C ALA A 42 13.98 2.13 -6.47
N GLU A 43 13.95 3.43 -6.12
CA GLU A 43 12.87 4.01 -5.33
C GLU A 43 11.54 3.91 -6.07
N SER A 44 11.47 4.14 -7.38
CA SER A 44 10.24 3.97 -8.15
C SER A 44 9.74 2.51 -8.20
N CYS A 45 10.64 1.52 -8.14
CA CYS A 45 10.28 0.11 -8.07
C CYS A 45 9.77 -0.31 -6.69
N ILE A 46 10.12 0.43 -5.63
CA ILE A 46 9.81 0.09 -4.24
C ILE A 46 8.68 0.95 -3.68
N ALA A 47 8.62 2.22 -4.09
CA ALA A 47 7.60 3.18 -3.74
C ALA A 47 6.29 2.77 -4.39
N LYS A 48 5.54 1.94 -3.67
CA LYS A 48 4.17 1.63 -4.03
C LYS A 48 3.36 2.91 -3.96
N LYS A 49 2.64 3.20 -5.05
CA LYS A 49 1.72 4.34 -5.14
C LYS A 49 0.30 3.84 -5.05
N ALA A 50 -0.55 4.62 -4.41
CA ALA A 50 -1.99 4.39 -4.49
C ALA A 50 -2.51 4.92 -5.84
N PRO A 51 -3.60 4.35 -6.37
CA PRO A 51 -4.21 4.80 -7.61
C PRO A 51 -4.51 6.30 -7.57
N ASN A 52 -4.11 7.02 -8.62
CA ASN A 52 -4.17 8.48 -8.64
C ASN A 52 -5.61 9.02 -8.49
N ASN A 53 -6.59 8.35 -9.09
CA ASN A 53 -8.01 8.71 -8.95
C ASN A 53 -8.47 8.63 -7.47
N ILE A 54 -8.01 7.63 -6.74
CA ILE A 54 -8.35 7.45 -5.32
C ILE A 54 -7.66 8.52 -4.48
N MET A 55 -6.39 8.83 -4.78
CA MET A 55 -5.68 9.91 -4.09
C MET A 55 -6.34 11.28 -4.34
N VAL A 56 -6.77 11.56 -5.56
CA VAL A 56 -7.51 12.78 -5.90
C VAL A 56 -8.85 12.84 -5.14
N MET A 57 -9.60 11.73 -5.11
CA MET A 57 -10.86 11.65 -4.38
C MET A 57 -10.66 11.86 -2.88
N LEU A 58 -9.67 11.18 -2.27
CA LEU A 58 -9.34 11.30 -0.86
C LEU A 58 -8.97 12.74 -0.48
N ASN A 59 -8.13 13.37 -1.29
CA ASN A 59 -7.60 14.71 -1.07
C ASN A 59 -8.50 15.85 -1.53
N ARG A 60 -9.67 15.53 -2.10
CA ARG A 60 -10.64 16.53 -2.52
C ARG A 60 -11.04 17.43 -1.35
N ASN A 61 -10.90 18.74 -1.55
CA ASN A 61 -11.21 19.79 -0.59
C ASN A 61 -10.33 19.83 0.68
N LEU A 62 -9.19 19.13 0.70
CA LEU A 62 -8.20 19.23 1.77
C LEU A 62 -7.13 20.25 1.42
N LYS A 63 -6.65 20.97 2.44
CA LYS A 63 -5.47 21.83 2.29
C LYS A 63 -4.21 20.97 2.07
N PRO A 64 -3.18 21.47 1.38
CA PRO A 64 -1.96 20.70 1.10
C PRO A 64 -1.35 20.03 2.33
N GLU A 65 -1.32 20.72 3.47
CA GLU A 65 -0.80 20.22 4.75
C GLU A 65 -1.64 19.10 5.38
N GLU A 66 -2.88 18.93 4.93
CA GLU A 66 -3.82 17.92 5.41
C GLU A 66 -4.04 16.79 4.41
N GLN A 67 -3.38 16.80 3.25
CA GLN A 67 -3.53 15.77 2.23
C GLN A 67 -3.00 14.41 2.71
N PHE A 68 -3.72 13.35 2.37
CA PHE A 68 -3.26 11.98 2.48
C PHE A 68 -2.11 11.73 1.52
N SER A 69 -1.10 11.04 2.02
CA SER A 69 0.05 10.52 1.26
C SER A 69 -0.10 9.03 0.95
N ASP A 70 0.62 8.54 -0.05
CA ASP A 70 0.65 7.10 -0.39
C ASP A 70 0.98 6.25 0.84
N THR A 71 1.99 6.67 1.61
CA THR A 71 2.44 5.94 2.81
C THR A 71 1.34 5.79 3.85
N GLU A 72 0.48 6.81 4.04
CA GLU A 72 -0.68 6.73 4.93
C GLU A 72 -1.70 5.71 4.44
N ILE A 73 -1.94 5.63 3.12
CA ILE A 73 -2.89 4.68 2.53
C ILE A 73 -2.39 3.24 2.69
N PHE A 74 -1.12 2.98 2.39
CA PHE A 74 -0.53 1.64 2.62
C PHE A 74 -0.53 1.28 4.10
N LYS A 75 -0.25 2.24 4.98
CA LYS A 75 -0.26 2.02 6.44
C LYS A 75 -1.67 1.72 6.95
N LEU A 76 -2.70 2.40 6.45
CA LEU A 76 -4.10 2.11 6.74
C LEU A 76 -4.40 0.63 6.46
N PHE A 77 -4.06 0.14 5.27
CA PHE A 77 -4.38 -1.23 4.85
C PHE A 77 -3.46 -2.31 5.40
N SER A 78 -2.29 -1.95 5.94
CA SER A 78 -1.42 -2.88 6.68
C SER A 78 -2.00 -3.29 8.04
N LYS A 79 -3.00 -2.56 8.55
CA LYS A 79 -3.57 -2.80 9.88
C LYS A 79 -4.61 -3.91 9.82
N LYS A 80 -4.48 -4.85 10.76
CA LYS A 80 -5.36 -6.02 10.85
C LYS A 80 -6.75 -5.73 11.41
N SER A 81 -7.05 -4.53 11.90
CA SER A 81 -8.33 -4.25 12.57
C SER A 81 -8.71 -2.78 12.48
N TYR A 82 -10.00 -2.53 12.24
CA TYR A 82 -10.58 -1.18 12.19
C TYR A 82 -10.38 -0.41 13.51
N ALA A 83 -10.41 -1.09 14.65
CA ALA A 83 -10.20 -0.47 15.96
C ALA A 83 -8.79 0.13 16.10
N LYS A 84 -7.79 -0.43 15.41
CA LYS A 84 -6.39 0.05 15.42
C LYS A 84 -6.14 1.22 14.47
N LEU A 85 -7.16 1.64 13.71
CA LEU A 85 -7.07 2.81 12.85
C LEU A 85 -7.15 4.09 13.69
N THR A 86 -6.32 5.07 13.34
CA THR A 86 -6.43 6.45 13.86
C THR A 86 -7.69 7.10 13.33
N SER A 87 -8.14 8.21 13.94
CA SER A 87 -9.30 8.97 13.45
C SER A 87 -9.14 9.36 11.97
N ARG A 88 -7.93 9.76 11.55
CA ARG A 88 -7.60 10.15 10.18
C ARG A 88 -7.68 8.96 9.21
N GLU A 89 -7.13 7.81 9.58
CA GLU A 89 -7.21 6.59 8.78
C GLU A 89 -8.66 6.07 8.67
N ARG A 90 -9.45 6.18 9.74
CA ARG A 90 -10.89 5.83 9.70
C ARG A 90 -11.66 6.70 8.73
N ILE A 91 -11.36 8.01 8.67
CA ILE A 91 -11.97 8.93 7.70
C ILE A 91 -11.60 8.51 6.26
N ALA A 92 -10.32 8.24 5.99
CA ALA A 92 -9.89 7.76 4.67
C ALA A 92 -10.61 6.46 4.27
N PHE A 93 -10.64 5.47 5.18
CA PHE A 93 -11.32 4.20 4.93
C PHE A 93 -12.82 4.39 4.69
N ALA A 94 -13.49 5.22 5.49
CA ALA A 94 -14.90 5.50 5.32
C ALA A 94 -15.20 6.17 3.97
N LYS A 95 -14.32 7.05 3.53
CA LYS A 95 -14.43 7.71 2.23
C LYS A 95 -14.29 6.71 1.08
N ILE A 96 -13.27 5.84 1.14
CA ILE A 96 -13.08 4.74 0.17
C ILE A 96 -14.31 3.85 0.09
N VAL A 97 -14.85 3.40 1.24
CA VAL A 97 -16.02 2.50 1.27
C VAL A 97 -17.28 3.16 0.70
N ARG A 98 -17.44 4.48 0.84
CA ARG A 98 -18.65 5.20 0.42
C ARG A 98 -18.60 5.73 -1.01
N GLU A 99 -17.42 6.16 -1.45
CA GLU A 99 -17.25 6.91 -2.69
C GLU A 99 -16.62 6.07 -3.82
N CYS A 100 -15.85 5.01 -3.51
CA CYS A 100 -15.27 4.18 -4.56
C CYS A 100 -16.31 3.26 -5.19
N ASP A 101 -16.32 3.22 -6.52
CA ASP A 101 -17.05 2.19 -7.26
C ASP A 101 -16.26 0.86 -7.34
N GLU A 102 -16.89 -0.17 -7.92
CA GLU A 102 -16.28 -1.49 -8.11
C GLU A 102 -14.97 -1.43 -8.90
N LYS A 103 -14.88 -0.59 -9.93
CA LYS A 103 -13.70 -0.48 -10.78
C LYS A 103 -12.53 0.12 -10.01
N GLU A 104 -12.80 1.15 -9.21
CA GLU A 104 -11.81 1.80 -8.36
C GLU A 104 -11.32 0.86 -7.25
N LEU A 105 -12.22 0.11 -6.62
CA LEU A 105 -11.85 -0.91 -5.63
C LEU A 105 -11.00 -2.02 -6.25
N ASN A 106 -11.37 -2.51 -7.43
CA ASN A 106 -10.55 -3.48 -8.16
C ASN A 106 -9.16 -2.93 -8.49
N THR A 107 -9.04 -1.62 -8.73
CA THR A 107 -7.75 -0.98 -8.98
C THR A 107 -6.87 -1.00 -7.72
N LEU A 108 -7.43 -0.78 -6.51
CA LEU A 108 -6.69 -0.94 -5.25
C LEU A 108 -6.12 -2.36 -5.07
N PHE A 109 -6.91 -3.37 -5.46
CA PHE A 109 -6.50 -4.75 -5.32
C PHE A 109 -5.41 -5.12 -6.34
N ASN A 110 -5.60 -4.70 -7.60
CA ASN A 110 -4.67 -4.99 -8.69
C ASN A 110 -3.32 -4.28 -8.52
N GLU A 111 -3.31 -3.05 -8.00
CA GLU A 111 -2.08 -2.31 -7.69
C GLU A 111 -1.44 -2.76 -6.36
N GLY A 112 -2.03 -3.74 -5.68
CA GLY A 112 -1.47 -4.32 -4.46
C GLY A 112 -1.45 -3.36 -3.26
N VAL A 113 -2.37 -2.38 -3.24
CA VAL A 113 -2.56 -1.47 -2.11
C VAL A 113 -3.14 -2.22 -0.91
N VAL A 114 -4.10 -3.10 -1.18
CA VAL A 114 -4.73 -3.97 -0.19
C VAL A 114 -5.18 -5.26 -0.86
N THR A 115 -5.18 -6.38 -0.14
CA THR A 115 -5.78 -7.63 -0.61
C THR A 115 -7.29 -7.61 -0.38
N LYS A 116 -8.06 -8.31 -1.22
CA LYS A 116 -9.52 -8.47 -1.06
C LYS A 116 -9.91 -8.90 0.36
N GLU A 117 -9.19 -9.86 0.93
CA GLU A 117 -9.45 -10.42 2.27
C GLU A 117 -9.19 -9.40 3.38
N SER A 118 -8.04 -8.72 3.35
CA SER A 118 -7.71 -7.68 4.34
C SER A 118 -8.70 -6.52 4.29
N PHE A 119 -9.16 -6.13 3.09
CA PHE A 119 -10.19 -5.10 2.94
C PHE A 119 -11.51 -5.53 3.58
N LEU A 120 -11.99 -6.75 3.29
CA LEU A 120 -13.20 -7.30 3.92
C LEU A 120 -13.07 -7.40 5.44
N HIS A 121 -11.91 -7.82 5.93
CA HIS A 121 -11.67 -7.93 7.36
C HIS A 121 -11.78 -6.55 8.05
N LEU A 122 -11.24 -5.50 7.42
CA LEU A 122 -11.42 -4.12 7.90
C LEU A 122 -12.89 -3.68 7.82
N LEU A 123 -13.58 -3.96 6.71
CA LEU A 123 -14.97 -3.59 6.51
C LEU A 123 -15.89 -4.26 7.54
N ASN A 124 -15.78 -5.57 7.72
CA ASN A 124 -16.56 -6.37 8.68
C ASN A 124 -16.35 -5.92 10.12
N ALA A 125 -15.13 -5.46 10.45
CA ALA A 125 -14.80 -4.92 11.77
C ALA A 125 -15.19 -3.44 11.95
N SER A 126 -15.73 -2.80 10.91
CA SER A 126 -16.09 -1.38 10.92
C SER A 126 -17.59 -1.18 11.16
N PRO A 127 -17.99 -0.02 11.71
CA PRO A 127 -19.41 0.34 11.80
C PRO A 127 -20.05 0.65 10.43
N LEU A 128 -19.28 0.57 9.34
CA LEU A 128 -19.76 0.82 7.97
C LEU A 128 -20.33 -0.45 7.33
N ALA A 129 -20.16 -1.62 7.96
CA ALA A 129 -20.69 -2.88 7.50
C ALA A 129 -22.23 -2.90 7.63
N SER A 130 -22.94 -2.46 6.59
CA SER A 130 -24.34 -2.83 6.40
C SER A 130 -24.41 -4.15 5.62
N LEU A 131 -25.46 -4.95 5.85
CA LEU A 131 -25.70 -6.19 5.12
C LEU A 131 -25.75 -5.97 3.59
N SER A 132 -26.27 -4.83 3.13
CA SER A 132 -26.30 -4.45 1.72
C SER A 132 -24.90 -4.18 1.15
N LEU A 133 -24.06 -3.43 1.87
CA LEU A 133 -22.67 -3.17 1.49
C LEU A 133 -21.87 -4.47 1.48
N LEU A 134 -22.00 -5.30 2.52
CA LEU A 134 -21.30 -6.57 2.58
C LEU A 134 -21.67 -7.50 1.42
N ALA A 135 -22.94 -7.54 1.01
CA ALA A 135 -23.36 -8.33 -0.15
C ALA A 135 -22.76 -7.80 -1.46
N VAL A 136 -22.73 -6.47 -1.65
CA VAL A 136 -22.10 -5.83 -2.82
C VAL A 136 -20.61 -6.14 -2.85
N PHE A 137 -19.90 -5.94 -1.74
CA PHE A 137 -18.48 -6.21 -1.66
C PHE A 137 -18.18 -7.70 -1.79
N HIS A 138 -18.96 -8.60 -1.21
CA HIS A 138 -18.77 -10.03 -1.43
C HIS A 138 -18.91 -10.41 -2.91
N ASN A 139 -19.89 -9.86 -3.63
CA ASN A 139 -20.06 -10.12 -5.06
C ASN A 139 -18.88 -9.59 -5.91
N ILE A 140 -18.43 -8.36 -5.65
CA ILE A 140 -17.26 -7.74 -6.30
C ILE A 140 -15.98 -8.57 -6.05
N LEU A 141 -15.88 -9.19 -4.88
CA LEU A 141 -14.67 -9.88 -4.46
C LEU A 141 -14.66 -11.36 -4.90
N SER A 142 -15.84 -11.99 -4.98
CA SER A 142 -16.06 -13.37 -5.44
C SER A 142 -16.06 -13.52 -6.97
N SER A 143 -16.20 -12.45 -7.74
CA SER A 143 -16.02 -12.51 -9.19
C SER A 143 -14.52 -12.68 -9.53
N THR A 144 -14.04 -13.92 -9.48
CA THR A 144 -12.88 -14.32 -10.26
C THR A 144 -13.30 -14.32 -11.72
N HIS A 145 -12.90 -13.30 -12.48
CA HIS A 145 -12.96 -13.39 -13.93
C HIS A 145 -12.07 -14.54 -14.38
N HIS A 146 -12.68 -15.66 -14.74
CA HIS A 146 -12.11 -16.59 -15.69
C HIS A 146 -11.92 -15.83 -17.01
N VAL A 147 -10.67 -15.54 -17.35
CA VAL A 147 -10.21 -15.31 -18.72
C VAL A 147 -8.92 -16.10 -18.90
#